data_AF-A0A4Q6ASR0-F1
#
_entry.id   AF-A0A4Q6ASR0-F1
#
_cell.length_a   1.000
_cell.length_b   1.000
_cell.length_c   1.000
_cell.angle_alpha   90.00
_cell.angle_beta   90.00
_cell.angle_gamma   90.00
#
_symmetry.space_group_name_H-M   'P 1'
#
loop_
_entity.id
_entity.type
_entity.pdbx_description
1 polymer ?
#
loop_
_entity_poly.entity_id
_entity_poly.type
_entity_poly.pdbx_seq_one_letter_code
_entity_poly.pdbx_strand_id
1 'polypeptide(L)'
;MEIQNRKKDHIDICLKRDVQFNKLSSGFEAYNFSHNALPEINIDKIDLSTEILGKQVNAPIFISSMTGGLELGENINKNLATACQNLNLFMGMGSQRITLEMPESLNTFKVREVAPDIMIFANVGAVQLNYGYGQKELRYFVESIGANALYLHLNVLQEAIQPEGDKNFSGLIEKIINIAEDFPYPIFLKETGCGISAKTAEKFVNSNIKGIDVAGGGGTSWSLIEAYRAKFPFQAKIGETFRNWGISTADSLIEVRQVIKDKHVFASGGIRSGIDIAKAIALGADAVGIAYPLLEPSTKSAEAVEE
;
A
#
# COMPACT_ATOMS: atom_id res chain seq x y z
N MET A 1 -14.34 16.42 -11.10
CA MET A 1 -13.23 17.39 -11.32
C MET A 1 -12.29 17.49 -10.12
N GLU A 2 -12.78 17.68 -8.88
CA GLU A 2 -11.92 17.87 -7.70
C GLU A 2 -11.07 16.63 -7.36
N ILE A 3 -11.64 15.41 -7.33
CA ILE A 3 -10.89 14.17 -7.06
C ILE A 3 -9.87 13.85 -8.17
N GLN A 4 -10.20 14.16 -9.42
CA GLN A 4 -9.27 14.00 -10.55
C GLN A 4 -8.05 14.91 -10.41
N ASN A 5 -8.27 16.21 -10.16
CA ASN A 5 -7.17 17.15 -9.94
C ASN A 5 -6.29 16.72 -8.76
N ARG A 6 -6.89 16.26 -7.65
CA ARG A 6 -6.15 15.70 -6.52
C ARG A 6 -5.23 14.54 -6.92
N LYS A 7 -5.75 13.56 -7.68
CA LYS A 7 -4.96 12.41 -8.12
C LYS A 7 -3.81 12.82 -9.03
N LYS A 8 -4.01 13.82 -9.90
CA LYS A 8 -2.93 14.40 -10.70
C LYS A 8 -1.87 15.05 -9.83
N ASP A 9 -2.29 15.90 -8.88
CA ASP A 9 -1.39 16.59 -7.96
C ASP A 9 -0.53 15.60 -7.18
N HIS A 10 -1.11 14.50 -6.68
CA HIS A 10 -0.37 13.46 -5.96
C HIS A 10 0.75 12.84 -6.79
N ILE A 11 0.48 12.51 -8.06
CA ILE A 11 1.52 11.96 -8.97
C ILE A 11 2.58 13.02 -9.24
N ASP A 12 2.16 14.23 -9.64
CA ASP A 12 3.06 15.33 -9.99
C ASP A 12 3.97 15.72 -8.83
N ILE A 13 3.43 15.80 -7.61
CA ILE A 13 4.18 16.14 -6.40
C ILE A 13 5.20 15.04 -6.08
N CYS A 14 4.81 13.77 -6.15
CA CYS A 14 5.74 12.66 -5.90
C CYS A 14 6.89 12.61 -6.93
N LEU A 15 6.63 12.95 -8.19
CA LEU A 15 7.64 12.96 -9.25
C LEU A 15 8.56 14.19 -9.20
N LYS A 16 8.06 15.34 -8.74
CA LYS A 16 8.74 16.64 -8.89
C LYS A 16 9.28 17.24 -7.59
N ARG A 17 8.91 16.69 -6.43
CA ARG A 17 9.29 17.26 -5.12
C ARG A 17 9.85 16.20 -4.19
N ASP A 18 10.66 16.66 -3.24
CA ASP A 18 11.06 15.85 -2.10
C ASP A 18 9.85 15.64 -1.17
N VAL A 19 9.28 14.44 -1.24
CA VAL A 19 8.14 14.01 -0.41
C VAL A 19 8.56 13.00 0.65
N GLN A 20 9.86 12.81 0.87
CA GLN A 20 10.34 11.77 1.78
C GLN A 20 10.32 12.25 3.24
N PHE A 21 10.30 11.31 4.17
CA PHE A 21 10.69 11.61 5.55
C PHE A 21 12.16 12.11 5.59
N ASN A 22 12.53 12.93 6.57
CA ASN A 22 13.89 13.46 6.70
C ASN A 22 14.51 13.35 8.10
N LYS A 23 13.78 12.79 9.07
CA LYS A 23 14.27 12.55 10.44
C LYS A 23 14.01 11.13 10.91
N LEU A 24 12.83 10.57 10.59
CA LEU A 24 12.52 9.17 10.84
C LEU A 24 12.83 8.38 9.58
N SER A 25 13.65 7.33 9.71
CA SER A 25 13.96 6.33 8.68
C SER A 25 12.98 5.16 8.73
N SER A 26 13.12 4.20 7.82
CA SER A 26 12.34 2.95 7.86
C SER A 26 12.73 2.02 9.00
N GLY A 27 13.84 2.30 9.71
CA GLY A 27 14.33 1.56 10.86
C GLY A 27 15.19 0.34 10.51
N PHE A 28 15.27 -0.05 9.24
CA PHE A 28 16.05 -1.21 8.81
C PHE A 28 17.56 -1.04 8.98
N GLU A 29 18.07 0.18 9.08
CA GLU A 29 19.47 0.47 9.36
C GLU A 29 19.92 0.03 10.77
N ALA A 30 18.98 -0.16 11.70
CA ALA A 30 19.26 -0.67 13.04
C ALA A 30 19.58 -2.18 13.05
N TYR A 31 19.33 -2.88 11.94
CA TYR A 31 19.48 -4.33 11.84
C TYR A 31 20.61 -4.71 10.88
N ASN A 32 21.36 -5.74 11.25
CA ASN A 32 22.40 -6.33 10.41
C ASN A 32 22.24 -7.85 10.39
N PHE A 33 22.47 -8.45 9.22
CA PHE A 33 22.61 -9.90 9.14
C PHE A 33 23.96 -10.31 9.69
N SER A 34 23.99 -11.42 10.44
CA SER A 34 25.24 -12.11 10.73
C SER A 34 25.76 -12.71 9.43
N HIS A 35 26.90 -12.21 8.95
CA HIS A 35 27.50 -12.72 7.72
C HIS A 35 27.98 -14.17 7.91
N ASN A 36 27.51 -15.08 7.07
CA ASN A 36 28.04 -16.43 6.99
C ASN A 36 29.09 -16.50 5.87
N ALA A 37 30.38 -16.55 6.26
CA ALA A 37 31.50 -16.60 5.32
C ALA A 37 31.64 -17.95 4.60
N LEU A 38 30.96 -19.01 5.06
CA LEU A 38 30.99 -20.35 4.46
C LEU A 38 29.59 -20.97 4.47
N PRO A 39 28.68 -20.53 3.57
CA PRO A 39 27.28 -20.92 3.64
C PRO A 39 26.98 -22.33 3.10
N GLU A 40 27.95 -22.98 2.44
CA GLU A 40 27.80 -24.34 1.88
C GLU A 40 26.56 -24.55 0.97
N ILE A 41 26.07 -23.48 0.35
CA ILE A 41 24.96 -23.51 -0.63
C ILE A 41 25.43 -23.02 -2.01
N ASN A 42 24.72 -23.45 -3.06
CA ASN A 42 24.86 -22.87 -4.39
C ASN A 42 23.88 -21.70 -4.55
N ILE A 43 24.39 -20.51 -4.89
CA ILE A 43 23.59 -19.30 -5.11
C ILE A 43 22.54 -19.49 -6.22
N ASP A 44 22.86 -20.25 -7.27
CA ASP A 44 21.95 -20.52 -8.40
C ASP A 44 20.77 -21.41 -8.00
N LYS A 45 20.81 -22.01 -6.80
CA LYS A 45 19.74 -22.86 -6.25
C LYS A 45 18.87 -22.14 -5.22
N ILE A 46 19.08 -20.84 -4.99
CA ILE A 46 18.24 -20.07 -4.08
C ILE A 46 16.87 -19.89 -4.73
N ASP A 47 15.84 -20.40 -4.07
CA ASP A 47 14.45 -20.23 -4.45
C ASP A 47 13.82 -19.14 -3.59
N LEU A 48 13.33 -18.09 -4.24
CA LEU A 48 12.62 -16.97 -3.60
C LEU A 48 11.10 -17.18 -3.62
N SER A 49 10.61 -18.20 -4.33
CA SER A 49 9.19 -18.40 -4.50
C SER A 49 8.48 -18.65 -3.16
N THR A 50 7.24 -18.18 -3.09
CA THR A 50 6.41 -18.36 -1.90
C THR A 50 4.93 -18.37 -2.28
N GLU A 51 4.08 -18.70 -1.32
CA GLU A 51 2.64 -18.73 -1.49
C GLU A 51 1.97 -17.59 -0.71
N ILE A 52 1.16 -16.79 -1.40
CA ILE A 52 0.34 -15.74 -0.80
C ILE A 52 -1.11 -16.00 -1.18
N LEU A 53 -2.01 -16.11 -0.19
CA LEU A 53 -3.45 -16.40 -0.40
C LEU A 53 -3.72 -17.61 -1.32
N GLY A 54 -2.91 -18.67 -1.23
CA GLY A 54 -3.09 -19.87 -2.04
C GLY A 54 -2.55 -19.77 -3.48
N LYS A 55 -1.86 -18.67 -3.84
CA LYS A 55 -1.20 -18.51 -5.14
C LYS A 55 0.31 -18.40 -5.00
N GLN A 56 1.01 -19.10 -5.89
CA GLN A 56 2.46 -19.05 -5.99
C GLN A 56 2.92 -17.74 -6.65
N VAL A 57 3.91 -17.11 -6.03
CA VAL A 57 4.61 -15.92 -6.54
C VAL A 57 6.11 -16.20 -6.56
N ASN A 58 6.85 -15.60 -7.51
CA ASN A 58 8.28 -15.89 -7.68
C ASN A 58 9.16 -15.26 -6.58
N ALA A 59 8.65 -14.27 -5.86
CA ALA A 59 9.29 -13.68 -4.70
C ALA A 59 8.23 -13.11 -3.75
N PRO A 60 8.51 -12.98 -2.43
CA PRO A 60 7.66 -12.32 -1.44
C PRO A 60 7.68 -10.78 -1.61
N ILE A 61 7.47 -10.30 -2.84
CA ILE A 61 7.55 -8.90 -3.23
C ILE A 61 6.24 -8.52 -3.94
N PHE A 62 5.76 -7.31 -3.69
CA PHE A 62 4.63 -6.75 -4.42
C PHE A 62 4.79 -5.26 -4.71
N ILE A 63 4.11 -4.81 -5.76
CA ILE A 63 3.96 -3.39 -6.05
C ILE A 63 2.79 -2.86 -5.23
N SER A 64 3.06 -1.92 -4.32
CA SER A 64 2.05 -1.37 -3.41
C SER A 64 1.16 -0.31 -4.09
N SER A 65 0.04 0.00 -3.45
CA SER A 65 -0.99 0.93 -3.96
C SER A 65 -0.43 2.32 -4.27
N MET A 66 -0.62 2.79 -5.52
CA MET A 66 -0.18 4.12 -5.96
C MET A 66 -1.28 4.95 -6.60
N THR A 67 -1.78 4.57 -7.78
CA THR A 67 -2.57 5.48 -8.63
C THR A 67 -3.70 4.81 -9.42
N GLY A 68 -4.34 5.59 -10.28
CA GLY A 68 -5.52 5.30 -11.08
C GLY A 68 -6.52 6.46 -10.99
N GLY A 69 -7.39 6.62 -11.98
CA GLY A 69 -8.43 7.66 -12.06
C GLY A 69 -8.24 8.73 -13.14
N LEU A 70 -7.11 8.68 -13.86
CA LEU A 70 -6.71 9.58 -14.95
C LEU A 70 -5.90 8.80 -16.00
N GLU A 71 -5.75 9.34 -17.21
CA GLU A 71 -4.98 8.73 -18.32
C GLU A 71 -3.53 8.41 -17.93
N LEU A 72 -2.81 9.35 -17.28
CA LEU A 72 -1.46 9.08 -16.77
C LEU A 72 -1.45 7.91 -15.77
N GLY A 73 -2.49 7.80 -14.94
CA GLY A 73 -2.65 6.70 -13.99
C GLY A 73 -2.93 5.36 -14.68
N GLU A 74 -3.60 5.36 -15.83
CA GLU A 74 -3.81 4.15 -16.64
C GLU A 74 -2.48 3.60 -17.17
N ASN A 75 -1.66 4.45 -17.77
CA ASN A 75 -0.36 4.04 -18.31
C ASN A 75 0.56 3.51 -17.20
N ILE A 76 0.61 4.21 -16.05
CA ILE A 76 1.33 3.74 -14.87
C ILE A 76 0.83 2.37 -14.42
N ASN A 77 -0.49 2.20 -14.26
CA ASN A 77 -1.06 0.93 -13.82
C ASN A 77 -0.79 -0.21 -14.79
N LYS A 78 -0.85 0.03 -16.11
CA LYS A 78 -0.52 -0.97 -17.14
C LYS A 78 0.94 -1.39 -17.08
N ASN A 79 1.87 -0.44 -16.97
CA ASN A 79 3.30 -0.74 -16.87
C ASN A 79 3.64 -1.54 -15.61
N LEU A 80 3.11 -1.12 -14.45
CA LEU A 80 3.30 -1.85 -13.18
C LEU A 80 2.70 -3.26 -13.24
N ALA A 81 1.48 -3.40 -13.79
CA ALA A 81 0.81 -4.69 -13.89
C ALA A 81 1.53 -5.64 -14.85
N THR A 82 2.03 -5.12 -15.98
CA THR A 82 2.83 -5.90 -16.93
C THR A 82 4.12 -6.40 -16.28
N ALA A 83 4.83 -5.54 -15.53
CA ALA A 83 6.02 -5.94 -14.78
C ALA A 83 5.70 -7.03 -13.73
N CYS A 84 4.61 -6.86 -12.96
CA CYS A 84 4.15 -7.90 -12.03
C CYS A 84 3.82 -9.21 -12.74
N GLN A 85 3.21 -9.17 -13.92
CA GLN A 85 2.89 -10.36 -14.71
C GLN A 85 4.16 -11.08 -15.18
N ASN A 86 5.12 -10.35 -15.73
CA ASN A 86 6.39 -10.90 -16.21
C ASN A 86 7.21 -11.52 -15.07
N LEU A 87 7.21 -10.89 -13.90
CA LEU A 87 7.94 -11.34 -12.72
C LEU A 87 7.14 -12.34 -11.85
N ASN A 88 5.87 -12.61 -12.18
CA ASN A 88 4.92 -13.37 -11.34
C ASN A 88 4.92 -12.88 -9.88
N LEU A 89 4.75 -11.57 -9.72
CA LEU A 89 4.53 -10.88 -8.44
C LEU A 89 3.06 -10.43 -8.36
N PHE A 90 2.68 -9.82 -7.24
CA PHE A 90 1.33 -9.27 -7.07
C PHE A 90 1.33 -7.75 -6.93
N MET A 91 0.14 -7.14 -7.09
CA MET A 91 -0.01 -5.70 -7.16
C MET A 91 -1.20 -5.20 -6.33
N GLY A 92 -1.02 -4.08 -5.62
CA GLY A 92 -2.10 -3.29 -5.05
C GLY A 92 -2.47 -2.13 -5.95
N MET A 93 -3.76 -1.97 -6.24
CA MET A 93 -4.26 -0.81 -7.00
C MET A 93 -4.33 0.43 -6.10
N GLY A 94 -4.27 1.63 -6.70
CA GLY A 94 -4.61 2.87 -5.99
C GLY A 94 -6.10 2.93 -5.65
N SER A 95 -6.48 3.89 -4.80
CA SER A 95 -7.88 4.00 -4.37
C SER A 95 -8.85 4.20 -5.54
N GLN A 96 -9.83 3.30 -5.62
CA GLN A 96 -10.88 3.24 -6.63
C GLN A 96 -12.09 4.12 -6.32
N ARG A 97 -12.08 4.89 -5.21
CA ARG A 97 -13.20 5.79 -4.82
C ARG A 97 -13.76 6.61 -5.99
N ILE A 98 -12.85 7.12 -6.84
CA ILE A 98 -13.20 7.94 -8.01
C ILE A 98 -14.17 7.23 -8.98
N THR A 99 -14.17 5.90 -9.07
CA THR A 99 -14.99 5.18 -10.06
C THR A 99 -16.48 5.18 -9.72
N LEU A 100 -16.85 5.48 -8.46
CA LEU A 100 -18.26 5.68 -8.09
C LEU A 100 -18.78 7.06 -8.47
N GLU A 101 -17.92 8.08 -8.44
CA GLU A 101 -18.28 9.44 -8.85
C GLU A 101 -18.13 9.65 -10.37
N MET A 102 -17.16 8.96 -10.98
CA MET A 102 -16.80 9.06 -12.40
C MET A 102 -16.59 7.65 -12.98
N PRO A 103 -17.68 6.95 -13.38
CA PRO A 103 -17.63 5.57 -13.87
C PRO A 103 -16.67 5.33 -15.04
N GLU A 104 -16.45 6.33 -15.90
CA GLU A 104 -15.51 6.30 -17.02
C GLU A 104 -14.05 6.10 -16.57
N SER A 105 -13.73 6.49 -15.33
CA SER A 105 -12.38 6.32 -14.77
C SER A 105 -12.05 4.86 -14.44
N LEU A 106 -13.02 3.95 -14.46
CA LEU A 106 -12.82 2.52 -14.20
C LEU A 106 -11.78 1.90 -15.14
N ASN A 107 -11.72 2.35 -16.40
CA ASN A 107 -10.77 1.81 -17.39
C ASN A 107 -9.31 1.97 -16.94
N THR A 108 -9.01 3.03 -16.17
CA THR A 108 -7.66 3.30 -15.65
C THR A 108 -7.21 2.31 -14.57
N PHE A 109 -8.12 1.46 -14.08
CA PHE A 109 -7.84 0.40 -13.11
C PHE A 109 -7.92 -1.01 -13.70
N LYS A 110 -8.39 -1.15 -14.96
CA LYS A 110 -8.53 -2.44 -15.63
C LYS A 110 -7.22 -2.84 -16.29
N VAL A 111 -6.43 -3.65 -15.58
CA VAL A 111 -5.12 -4.13 -16.05
C VAL A 111 -5.11 -5.60 -16.44
N ARG A 112 -6.25 -6.30 -16.37
CA ARG A 112 -6.33 -7.75 -16.65
C ARG A 112 -5.99 -8.15 -18.08
N GLU A 113 -6.04 -7.22 -19.03
CA GLU A 113 -5.57 -7.45 -20.40
C GLU A 113 -4.07 -7.71 -20.47
N VAL A 114 -3.28 -7.02 -19.64
CA VAL A 114 -1.81 -7.15 -19.59
C VAL A 114 -1.32 -8.03 -18.44
N ALA A 115 -2.16 -8.24 -17.42
CA ALA A 115 -1.84 -9.02 -16.24
C ALA A 115 -2.99 -9.97 -15.83
N PRO A 116 -3.30 -10.99 -16.66
CA PRO A 116 -4.42 -11.90 -16.43
C PRO A 116 -4.26 -12.78 -15.18
N ASP A 117 -3.03 -13.12 -14.79
CA ASP A 117 -2.78 -14.22 -13.83
C ASP A 117 -2.48 -13.75 -12.41
N ILE A 118 -1.84 -12.57 -12.29
CA ILE A 118 -1.33 -12.07 -11.02
C ILE A 118 -2.45 -11.85 -9.99
N MET A 119 -2.08 -11.85 -8.71
CA MET A 119 -2.98 -11.32 -7.70
C MET A 119 -3.07 -9.80 -7.79
N ILE A 120 -4.29 -9.28 -7.76
CA ILE A 120 -4.56 -7.85 -7.69
C ILE A 120 -5.35 -7.56 -6.42
N PHE A 121 -4.93 -6.56 -5.66
CA PHE A 121 -5.66 -6.05 -4.51
C PHE A 121 -6.38 -4.77 -4.92
N ALA A 122 -7.71 -4.80 -4.91
CA ALA A 122 -8.53 -3.59 -4.99
C ALA A 122 -8.26 -2.69 -3.78
N ASN A 123 -8.60 -1.40 -3.86
CA ASN A 123 -8.27 -0.47 -2.78
C ASN A 123 -9.33 0.63 -2.60
N VAL A 124 -9.74 0.83 -1.35
CA VAL A 124 -10.56 1.96 -0.93
C VAL A 124 -10.26 2.36 0.51
N GLY A 125 -10.54 3.61 0.87
CA GLY A 125 -10.32 4.08 2.24
C GLY A 125 -11.35 3.52 3.21
N ALA A 126 -10.89 2.99 4.34
CA ALA A 126 -11.77 2.47 5.39
C ALA A 126 -12.73 3.56 5.91
N VAL A 127 -12.31 4.83 5.86
CA VAL A 127 -13.13 5.97 6.26
C VAL A 127 -14.45 6.04 5.48
N GLN A 128 -14.50 5.55 4.23
CA GLN A 128 -15.70 5.61 3.40
C GLN A 128 -16.89 4.80 3.98
N LEU A 129 -16.64 3.86 4.88
CA LEU A 129 -17.69 3.15 5.64
C LEU A 129 -18.52 4.08 6.54
N ASN A 130 -17.99 5.26 6.87
CA ASN A 130 -18.70 6.32 7.56
C ASN A 130 -19.41 7.30 6.62
N TYR A 131 -19.22 7.16 5.32
CA TYR A 131 -19.78 8.03 4.28
C TYR A 131 -20.66 7.25 3.29
N GLY A 132 -21.28 6.16 3.77
CA GLY A 132 -22.34 5.43 3.07
C GLY A 132 -21.88 4.21 2.28
N TYR A 133 -20.59 3.88 2.27
CA TYR A 133 -20.13 2.67 1.58
C TYR A 133 -20.40 1.43 2.44
N GLY A 134 -20.86 0.36 1.81
CA GLY A 134 -21.05 -0.94 2.43
C GLY A 134 -20.63 -2.09 1.51
N GLN A 135 -21.12 -3.28 1.83
CA GLN A 135 -20.85 -4.53 1.11
C GLN A 135 -20.94 -4.38 -0.42
N LYS A 136 -21.97 -3.68 -0.92
CA LYS A 136 -22.21 -3.48 -2.35
C LYS A 136 -21.08 -2.71 -3.04
N GLU A 137 -20.70 -1.55 -2.49
CA GLU A 137 -19.65 -0.70 -3.06
C GLU A 137 -18.28 -1.39 -2.98
N LEU A 138 -18.00 -2.04 -1.85
CA LEU A 138 -16.76 -2.80 -1.67
C LEU A 138 -16.63 -3.95 -2.66
N ARG A 139 -17.71 -4.72 -2.88
CA ARG A 139 -17.74 -5.80 -3.88
C ARG A 139 -17.53 -5.25 -5.28
N TYR A 140 -18.18 -4.13 -5.62
CA TYR A 140 -17.98 -3.47 -6.90
C TYR A 140 -16.49 -3.13 -7.15
N PHE A 141 -15.77 -2.62 -6.15
CA PHE A 141 -14.34 -2.34 -6.31
C PHE A 141 -13.51 -3.59 -6.62
N VAL A 142 -13.85 -4.74 -6.03
CA VAL A 142 -13.14 -5.99 -6.30
C VAL A 142 -13.53 -6.56 -7.67
N GLU A 143 -14.83 -6.75 -7.90
CA GLU A 143 -15.38 -7.43 -9.07
C GLU A 143 -15.11 -6.66 -10.37
N SER A 144 -15.19 -5.32 -10.35
CA SER A 144 -15.08 -4.49 -11.56
C SER A 144 -13.71 -4.50 -12.24
N ILE A 145 -12.67 -4.90 -11.51
CA ILE A 145 -11.29 -5.04 -12.02
C ILE A 145 -10.80 -6.49 -11.95
N GLY A 146 -11.66 -7.43 -11.54
CA GLY A 146 -11.31 -8.82 -11.32
C GLY A 146 -10.21 -8.99 -10.26
N ALA A 147 -10.23 -8.20 -9.18
CA ALA A 147 -9.25 -8.32 -8.10
C ALA A 147 -9.50 -9.58 -7.25
N ASN A 148 -8.46 -9.99 -6.52
CA ASN A 148 -8.45 -11.18 -5.68
C ASN A 148 -8.64 -10.86 -4.20
N ALA A 149 -8.33 -9.64 -3.78
CA ALA A 149 -8.45 -9.17 -2.41
C ALA A 149 -8.79 -7.67 -2.38
N LEU A 150 -9.13 -7.17 -1.19
CA LEU A 150 -9.46 -5.76 -0.95
C LEU A 150 -8.58 -5.18 0.15
N TYR A 151 -7.86 -4.11 -0.16
CA TYR A 151 -7.30 -3.22 0.85
C TYR A 151 -8.35 -2.20 1.32
N LEU A 152 -8.57 -2.17 2.63
CA LEU A 152 -9.15 -1.04 3.33
C LEU A 152 -8.01 -0.21 3.92
N HIS A 153 -7.65 0.89 3.26
CA HIS A 153 -6.54 1.71 3.72
C HIS A 153 -6.94 2.62 4.89
N LEU A 154 -5.99 2.84 5.79
CA LEU A 154 -6.05 3.67 6.98
C LEU A 154 -5.14 4.87 6.75
N ASN A 155 -5.73 6.06 6.57
CA ASN A 155 -5.01 7.27 6.16
C ASN A 155 -5.43 8.49 7.00
N VAL A 156 -5.62 8.30 8.30
CA VAL A 156 -6.18 9.32 9.22
C VAL A 156 -5.42 10.64 9.14
N LEU A 157 -4.08 10.60 9.18
CA LEU A 157 -3.26 11.80 9.11
C LEU A 157 -3.41 12.51 7.76
N GLN A 158 -3.46 11.74 6.66
CA GLN A 158 -3.67 12.30 5.32
C GLN A 158 -5.02 13.03 5.25
N GLU A 159 -6.12 12.38 5.66
CA GLU A 159 -7.46 13.00 5.61
C GLU A 159 -7.58 14.21 6.56
N ALA A 160 -6.87 14.21 7.69
CA ALA A 160 -6.86 15.35 8.61
C ALA A 160 -6.22 16.60 7.99
N ILE A 161 -5.18 16.41 7.16
CA ILE A 161 -4.42 17.50 6.52
C ILE A 161 -4.99 17.86 5.16
N GLN A 162 -5.53 16.90 4.40
CA GLN A 162 -6.11 17.12 3.08
C GLN A 162 -7.24 18.18 3.17
N PRO A 163 -7.27 19.19 2.27
CA PRO A 163 -8.30 20.23 2.30
C PRO A 163 -9.73 19.68 2.28
N GLU A 164 -9.95 18.66 1.46
CA GLU A 164 -11.21 17.98 1.19
C GLU A 164 -11.31 16.62 1.89
N GLY A 165 -10.55 16.41 2.98
CA GLY A 165 -10.46 15.11 3.64
C GLY A 165 -11.68 14.72 4.47
N ASP A 166 -11.97 13.42 4.49
CA ASP A 166 -13.04 12.79 5.28
C ASP A 166 -12.53 12.50 6.70
N LYS A 167 -13.12 13.16 7.71
CA LYS A 167 -12.55 13.22 9.07
C LYS A 167 -13.27 12.35 10.10
N ASN A 168 -14.38 11.71 9.73
CA ASN A 168 -15.09 10.85 10.65
C ASN A 168 -14.52 9.43 10.67
N PHE A 169 -13.67 9.13 11.66
CA PHE A 169 -13.12 7.80 11.90
C PHE A 169 -13.78 7.05 13.07
N SER A 170 -14.85 7.59 13.64
CA SER A 170 -15.56 6.97 14.77
C SER A 170 -16.20 5.64 14.37
N GLY A 171 -16.20 4.66 15.27
CA GLY A 171 -16.88 3.37 15.07
C GLY A 171 -16.36 2.50 13.92
N LEU A 172 -15.24 2.84 13.27
CA LEU A 172 -14.76 2.10 12.09
C LEU A 172 -14.31 0.67 12.39
N ILE A 173 -13.81 0.41 13.60
CA ILE A 173 -13.32 -0.93 13.98
C ILE A 173 -14.44 -1.97 13.84
N GLU A 174 -15.59 -1.72 14.48
CA GLU A 174 -16.75 -2.62 14.43
C GLU A 174 -17.28 -2.76 13.00
N LYS A 175 -17.30 -1.67 12.23
CA LYS A 175 -17.74 -1.70 10.82
C LYS A 175 -16.84 -2.57 9.95
N ILE A 176 -15.53 -2.45 10.11
CA ILE A 176 -14.55 -3.27 9.39
C ILE A 176 -14.74 -4.75 9.75
N ILE A 177 -14.86 -5.07 11.05
CA ILE A 177 -15.07 -6.44 11.53
C ILE A 177 -16.35 -7.01 10.93
N ASN A 178 -17.48 -6.30 11.08
CA ASN A 178 -18.78 -6.76 10.58
C ASN A 178 -18.80 -6.96 9.06
N ILE A 179 -18.08 -6.12 8.30
CA ILE A 179 -17.95 -6.33 6.85
C ILE A 179 -17.13 -7.59 6.56
N ALA A 180 -16.01 -7.78 7.27
CA ALA A 180 -15.11 -8.91 7.03
C ALA A 180 -15.75 -10.28 7.33
N GLU A 181 -16.81 -10.35 8.14
CA GLU A 181 -17.50 -11.61 8.44
C GLU A 181 -18.06 -12.30 7.19
N ASP A 182 -18.79 -11.56 6.34
CA ASP A 182 -19.52 -12.11 5.19
C ASP A 182 -19.02 -11.58 3.84
N PHE A 183 -17.91 -10.84 3.79
CA PHE A 183 -17.36 -10.34 2.53
C PHE A 183 -16.72 -11.50 1.74
N PRO A 184 -17.09 -11.70 0.45
CA PRO A 184 -16.69 -12.89 -0.30
C PRO A 184 -15.20 -12.92 -0.72
N TYR A 185 -14.44 -11.86 -0.44
CA TYR A 185 -13.03 -11.74 -0.80
C TYR A 185 -12.16 -11.47 0.45
N PRO A 186 -10.88 -11.86 0.45
CA PRO A 186 -9.93 -11.46 1.49
C PRO A 186 -9.86 -9.94 1.70
N ILE A 187 -10.07 -9.48 2.94
CA ILE A 187 -9.85 -8.08 3.32
C ILE A 187 -8.51 -7.94 4.03
N PHE A 188 -7.73 -6.94 3.62
CA PHE A 188 -6.50 -6.53 4.27
C PHE A 188 -6.62 -5.09 4.77
N LEU A 189 -6.07 -4.83 5.95
CA LEU A 189 -5.88 -3.46 6.42
C LEU A 189 -4.51 -2.97 5.99
N LYS A 190 -4.41 -1.70 5.62
CA LYS A 190 -3.16 -1.13 5.13
C LYS A 190 -3.02 0.31 5.62
N GLU A 191 -1.85 0.72 6.12
CA GLU A 191 -1.56 2.14 6.30
C GLU A 191 -1.08 2.78 4.98
N THR A 192 -0.80 4.08 5.00
CA THR A 192 -0.34 4.85 3.84
C THR A 192 1.07 5.43 3.99
N GLY A 193 1.70 5.37 5.17
CA GLY A 193 3.08 5.82 5.41
C GLY A 193 3.40 6.24 6.85
N CYS A 194 2.53 6.00 7.82
CA CYS A 194 2.71 6.32 9.24
C CYS A 194 2.80 5.08 10.15
N GLY A 195 2.62 3.87 9.61
CA GLY A 195 2.72 2.63 10.39
C GLY A 195 1.47 2.27 11.19
N ILE A 196 1.31 0.97 11.44
CA ILE A 196 0.26 0.40 12.30
C ILE A 196 0.90 -0.05 13.62
N SER A 197 0.38 0.40 14.74
CA SER A 197 0.84 -0.05 16.06
C SER A 197 0.28 -1.41 16.44
N ALA A 198 0.96 -2.13 17.35
CA ALA A 198 0.43 -3.35 17.97
C ALA A 198 -0.99 -3.14 18.52
N LYS A 199 -1.22 -2.05 19.28
CA LYS A 199 -2.53 -1.69 19.84
C LYS A 199 -3.64 -1.51 18.78
N THR A 200 -3.28 -1.11 17.57
CA THR A 200 -4.24 -0.98 16.47
C THR A 200 -4.51 -2.34 15.85
N ALA A 201 -3.47 -3.14 15.60
CA ALA A 201 -3.60 -4.49 15.06
C ALA A 201 -4.34 -5.46 15.99
N GLU A 202 -4.14 -5.37 17.31
CA GLU A 202 -4.81 -6.19 18.34
C GLU A 202 -6.34 -6.21 18.21
N LYS A 203 -6.91 -5.08 17.76
CA LYS A 203 -8.36 -4.93 17.55
C LYS A 203 -8.92 -5.87 16.49
N PHE A 204 -8.07 -6.44 15.64
CA PHE A 204 -8.44 -7.29 14.52
C PHE A 204 -7.88 -8.72 14.64
N VAL A 205 -7.28 -9.08 15.79
CA VAL A 205 -6.75 -10.44 16.01
C VAL A 205 -7.83 -11.51 15.85
N ASN A 206 -9.05 -11.23 16.33
CA ASN A 206 -10.16 -12.19 16.29
C ASN A 206 -11.15 -11.92 15.14
N SER A 207 -10.81 -11.08 14.17
CA SER A 207 -11.69 -10.78 13.04
C SER A 207 -11.31 -11.60 11.80
N ASN A 208 -12.22 -11.62 10.82
CA ASN A 208 -12.03 -12.35 9.56
C ASN A 208 -11.15 -11.64 8.52
N ILE A 209 -10.49 -10.52 8.86
CA ILE A 209 -9.47 -9.95 7.97
C ILE A 209 -8.35 -10.98 7.73
N LYS A 210 -7.77 -10.97 6.53
CA LYS A 210 -6.74 -11.93 6.12
C LYS A 210 -5.32 -11.45 6.33
N GLY A 211 -5.13 -10.14 6.52
CA GLY A 211 -3.83 -9.61 6.90
C GLY A 211 -3.76 -8.10 7.04
N ILE A 212 -2.55 -7.65 7.34
CA ILE A 212 -2.21 -6.24 7.55
C ILE A 212 -0.94 -5.90 6.76
N ASP A 213 -0.95 -4.82 5.99
CA ASP A 213 0.27 -4.17 5.49
C ASP A 213 0.59 -2.94 6.35
N VAL A 214 1.73 -2.98 7.04
CA VAL A 214 2.06 -1.95 8.02
C VAL A 214 2.28 -0.57 7.42
N ALA A 215 2.77 -0.47 6.17
CA ALA A 215 3.04 0.80 5.48
C ALA A 215 3.62 1.88 6.41
N GLY A 216 4.80 1.58 6.97
CA GLY A 216 5.46 2.38 8.00
C GLY A 216 6.02 3.72 7.52
N GLY A 217 6.42 4.51 8.52
CA GLY A 217 7.18 5.74 8.35
C GLY A 217 8.61 5.49 7.87
N GLY A 218 9.21 6.52 7.28
CA GLY A 218 10.57 6.48 6.74
C GLY A 218 10.68 6.42 5.22
N GLY A 219 9.53 6.35 4.52
CA GLY A 219 9.45 6.45 3.06
C GLY A 219 8.79 7.72 2.59
N THR A 220 7.67 7.57 1.89
CA THR A 220 6.85 8.68 1.40
C THR A 220 6.01 9.28 2.52
N SER A 221 6.11 10.60 2.71
CA SER A 221 5.34 11.36 3.70
C SER A 221 4.08 11.94 3.07
N TRP A 222 2.93 11.30 3.29
CA TRP A 222 1.65 11.81 2.78
C TRP A 222 1.21 13.11 3.43
N SER A 223 1.60 13.38 4.68
CA SER A 223 1.36 14.69 5.30
C SER A 223 2.08 15.81 4.54
N LEU A 224 3.29 15.55 4.04
CA LEU A 224 4.07 16.50 3.25
C LEU A 224 3.51 16.64 1.82
N ILE A 225 3.02 15.55 1.22
CA ILE A 225 2.31 15.61 -0.06
C ILE A 225 1.08 16.54 0.07
N GLU A 226 0.26 16.36 1.11
CA GLU A 226 -0.89 17.24 1.35
C GLU A 226 -0.46 18.68 1.72
N ALA A 227 0.70 18.87 2.35
CA ALA A 227 1.27 20.19 2.58
C ALA A 227 1.55 20.93 1.27
N TYR A 228 2.08 20.24 0.26
CA TYR A 228 2.33 20.81 -1.07
C TYR A 228 1.03 21.09 -1.85
N ARG A 229 -0.07 20.41 -1.52
CA ARG A 229 -1.40 20.67 -2.08
C ARG A 229 -2.17 21.78 -1.36
N ALA A 230 -1.73 22.16 -0.16
CA ALA A 230 -2.46 23.07 0.69
C ALA A 230 -2.67 24.44 0.01
N LYS A 231 -3.90 24.96 0.09
CA LYS A 231 -4.26 26.27 -0.47
C LYS A 231 -3.87 27.44 0.46
N PHE A 232 -3.63 27.15 1.74
CA PHE A 232 -3.36 28.15 2.77
C PHE A 232 -2.05 27.85 3.53
N PRO A 233 -1.25 28.89 3.88
CA PRO A 233 0.03 28.69 4.57
C PRO A 233 -0.06 27.91 5.88
N PHE A 234 -1.15 28.11 6.64
CA PHE A 234 -1.34 27.40 7.91
C PHE A 234 -1.47 25.88 7.72
N GLN A 235 -2.23 25.45 6.71
CA GLN A 235 -2.42 24.04 6.40
C GLN A 235 -1.14 23.40 5.85
N ALA A 236 -0.39 24.13 5.02
CA ALA A 236 0.94 23.70 4.58
C ALA A 236 1.86 23.48 5.78
N LYS A 237 1.86 24.42 6.74
CA LYS A 237 2.66 24.31 7.97
C LYS A 237 2.29 23.12 8.82
N ILE A 238 1.01 22.78 8.91
CA ILE A 238 0.56 21.55 9.59
C ILE A 238 1.17 20.34 8.91
N GLY A 239 1.01 20.19 7.59
CA GLY A 239 1.53 19.02 6.89
C GLY A 239 3.05 18.87 6.97
N GLU A 240 3.80 19.98 6.92
CA GLU A 240 5.24 20.01 7.19
C GLU A 240 5.59 19.57 8.62
N THR A 241 4.82 20.03 9.62
CA THR A 241 5.04 19.70 11.03
C THR A 241 4.91 18.19 11.26
N PHE A 242 3.95 17.57 10.57
CA PHE A 242 3.72 16.13 10.64
C PHE A 242 4.57 15.31 9.65
N ARG A 243 5.51 15.92 8.91
CA ARG A 243 6.36 15.22 7.90
C ARG A 243 6.95 13.91 8.40
N ASN A 244 7.37 13.86 9.66
CA ASN A 244 8.03 12.71 10.27
C ASN A 244 7.15 11.98 11.30
N TRP A 245 5.84 12.17 11.26
CA TRP A 245 4.91 11.48 12.16
C TRP A 245 4.72 10.03 11.76
N GLY A 246 4.74 9.13 12.75
CA GLY A 246 4.46 7.72 12.55
C GLY A 246 5.41 6.81 13.31
N ILE A 247 5.32 5.52 12.97
CA ILE A 247 6.13 4.42 13.48
C ILE A 247 7.01 3.95 12.32
N SER A 248 8.30 3.70 12.55
CA SER A 248 9.19 3.18 11.50
C SER A 248 8.65 1.85 10.95
N THR A 249 8.93 1.54 9.68
CA THR A 249 8.48 0.27 9.09
C THR A 249 8.96 -0.95 9.87
N ALA A 250 10.21 -0.97 10.31
CA ALA A 250 10.76 -2.07 11.10
C ALA A 250 10.05 -2.23 12.45
N ASP A 251 9.85 -1.13 13.20
CA ASP A 251 9.18 -1.20 14.51
C ASP A 251 7.71 -1.61 14.36
N SER A 252 7.01 -1.02 13.39
CA SER A 252 5.61 -1.33 13.11
C SER A 252 5.43 -2.79 12.71
N LEU A 253 6.33 -3.33 11.87
CA LEU A 253 6.33 -4.75 11.51
C LEU A 253 6.51 -5.66 12.72
N ILE A 254 7.51 -5.40 13.56
CA ILE A 254 7.81 -6.22 14.73
C ILE A 254 6.64 -6.19 15.72
N GLU A 255 6.12 -5.00 16.03
CA GLU A 255 4.95 -4.81 16.90
C GLU A 255 3.72 -5.56 16.37
N VAL A 256 3.40 -5.42 15.08
CA VAL A 256 2.22 -6.07 14.49
C VAL A 256 2.38 -7.57 14.44
N ARG A 257 3.56 -8.09 14.07
CA ARG A 257 3.82 -9.55 14.07
C ARG A 257 3.80 -10.16 15.47
N GLN A 258 4.08 -9.37 16.51
CA GLN A 258 3.96 -9.86 17.89
C GLN A 258 2.51 -10.19 18.27
N VAL A 259 1.53 -9.50 17.70
CA VAL A 259 0.11 -9.69 18.04
C VAL A 259 -0.67 -10.46 16.96
N ILE A 260 -0.30 -10.33 15.68
CA ILE A 260 -0.89 -11.06 14.56
C ILE A 260 -0.08 -12.33 14.25
N LYS A 261 -0.59 -13.49 14.69
CA LYS A 261 0.11 -14.78 14.59
C LYS A 261 -0.36 -15.66 13.43
N ASP A 262 -1.64 -15.59 13.10
CA ASP A 262 -2.36 -16.53 12.24
C ASP A 262 -2.82 -15.90 10.92
N LYS A 263 -2.44 -14.64 10.67
CA LYS A 263 -2.81 -13.86 9.48
C LYS A 263 -1.56 -13.29 8.82
N HIS A 264 -1.71 -12.86 7.58
CA HIS A 264 -0.60 -12.26 6.85
C HIS A 264 -0.19 -10.91 7.45
N VAL A 265 1.11 -10.68 7.58
CA VAL A 265 1.68 -9.36 7.89
C VAL A 265 2.65 -8.99 6.79
N PHE A 266 2.31 -7.95 6.04
CA PHE A 266 3.15 -7.40 4.99
C PHE A 266 3.88 -6.15 5.49
N ALA A 267 5.03 -5.89 4.89
CA ALA A 267 5.85 -4.71 5.18
C ALA A 267 5.98 -3.82 3.95
N SER A 268 5.51 -2.59 4.05
CA SER A 268 5.80 -1.54 3.06
C SER A 268 6.15 -0.25 3.78
N GLY A 269 6.58 0.76 3.02
CA GLY A 269 7.06 2.03 3.56
C GLY A 269 8.58 2.07 3.67
N GLY A 270 9.22 2.96 2.90
CA GLY A 270 10.68 3.18 3.00
C GLY A 270 11.57 2.01 2.55
N ILE A 271 11.04 1.02 1.82
CA ILE A 271 11.82 -0.07 1.22
C ILE A 271 12.59 0.46 0.01
N ARG A 272 13.92 0.31 0.00
CA ARG A 272 14.79 0.88 -1.06
C ARG A 272 15.79 -0.11 -1.65
N SER A 273 15.93 -1.30 -1.08
CA SER A 273 16.87 -2.31 -1.55
C SER A 273 16.41 -3.73 -1.28
N GLY A 274 17.01 -4.71 -1.97
CA GLY A 274 16.84 -6.13 -1.64
C GLY A 274 17.29 -6.49 -0.22
N ILE A 275 18.21 -5.71 0.37
CA ILE A 275 18.63 -5.88 1.76
C ILE A 275 17.50 -5.47 2.72
N ASP A 276 16.78 -4.39 2.44
CA ASP A 276 15.61 -3.99 3.24
C ASP A 276 14.51 -5.04 3.16
N ILE A 277 14.27 -5.58 1.96
CA ILE A 277 13.31 -6.67 1.73
C ILE A 277 13.70 -7.89 2.57
N ALA A 278 14.95 -8.34 2.48
CA ALA A 278 15.44 -9.46 3.26
C ALA A 278 15.30 -9.22 4.78
N LYS A 279 15.63 -8.01 5.26
CA LYS A 279 15.47 -7.63 6.67
C LYS A 279 14.01 -7.66 7.11
N ALA A 280 13.10 -7.12 6.30
CA ALA A 280 11.67 -7.17 6.58
C ALA A 280 11.17 -8.61 6.69
N ILE A 281 11.55 -9.49 5.76
CA ILE A 281 11.18 -10.91 5.82
C ILE A 281 11.74 -11.56 7.10
N ALA A 282 13.01 -11.33 7.41
CA ALA A 282 13.65 -11.86 8.62
C ALA A 282 12.99 -11.35 9.93
N LEU A 283 12.44 -10.14 9.92
CA LEU A 283 11.68 -9.56 11.03
C LEU A 283 10.21 -10.03 11.07
N GLY A 284 9.79 -10.86 10.11
CA GLY A 284 8.51 -11.55 10.12
C GLY A 284 7.48 -11.04 9.11
N ALA A 285 7.89 -10.32 8.06
CA ALA A 285 7.00 -10.01 6.95
C ALA A 285 6.79 -11.24 6.05
N ASP A 286 5.55 -11.50 5.64
CA ASP A 286 5.24 -12.56 4.65
C ASP A 286 5.46 -12.07 3.21
N ALA A 287 5.32 -10.76 2.98
CA ALA A 287 5.61 -10.11 1.72
C ALA A 287 5.98 -8.63 1.92
N VAL A 288 6.73 -8.06 0.98
CA VAL A 288 7.29 -6.72 1.08
C VAL A 288 6.85 -5.85 -0.10
N GLY A 289 6.29 -4.67 0.21
CA GLY A 289 5.67 -3.77 -0.75
C GLY A 289 6.54 -2.58 -1.13
N ILE A 290 6.65 -2.31 -2.43
CA ILE A 290 7.41 -1.17 -3.00
C ILE A 290 6.44 -0.26 -3.76
N ALA A 291 6.55 1.05 -3.57
CA ALA A 291 5.74 2.04 -4.29
C ALA A 291 6.60 3.14 -4.90
N TYR A 292 6.99 4.14 -4.11
CA TYR A 292 7.63 5.36 -4.58
C TYR A 292 8.81 5.17 -5.56
N PRO A 293 9.78 4.26 -5.33
CA PRO A 293 10.88 4.04 -6.28
C PRO A 293 10.42 3.57 -7.67
N LEU A 294 9.27 2.91 -7.76
CA LEU A 294 8.71 2.40 -9.01
C LEU A 294 7.81 3.42 -9.72
N LEU A 295 7.52 4.57 -9.09
CA LEU A 295 6.65 5.58 -9.69
C LEU A 295 7.27 6.20 -10.95
N GLU A 296 8.49 6.72 -10.87
CA GLU A 296 9.14 7.32 -12.05
C GLU A 296 9.36 6.29 -13.18
N PRO A 297 9.91 5.08 -12.92
CA PRO A 297 10.07 4.07 -13.97
C PRO A 297 8.73 3.66 -14.61
N SER A 298 7.65 3.57 -13.83
CA SER A 298 6.32 3.24 -14.36
C SER A 298 5.75 4.27 -15.33
N THR A 299 6.29 5.49 -15.36
CA THR A 299 5.93 6.48 -16.39
C THR A 299 6.60 6.23 -17.74
N LYS A 300 7.62 5.36 -17.78
CA LYS A 300 8.45 5.07 -18.96
C LYS A 300 7.99 3.78 -19.65
N SER A 301 8.10 2.63 -18.98
CA SER A 301 7.68 1.33 -19.50
C SER A 301 7.58 0.27 -18.41
N ALA A 302 7.18 -0.95 -18.77
CA ALA A 302 7.20 -2.11 -17.87
C ALA A 302 8.63 -2.58 -17.58
N GLU A 303 9.49 -2.61 -18.59
CA GLU A 303 10.90 -3.01 -18.47
C GLU A 303 11.65 -2.10 -17.49
N ALA A 304 11.39 -0.78 -17.53
CA ALA A 304 11.97 0.15 -16.58
C ALA A 304 11.54 -0.12 -15.12
N VAL A 305 10.37 -0.73 -14.90
CA VAL A 305 9.91 -1.15 -13.55
C VAL A 305 10.58 -2.45 -13.12
N GLU A 306 10.96 -3.30 -14.06
CA GLU A 306 11.61 -4.59 -13.81
C GLU A 306 13.11 -4.44 -13.46
N GLU A 307 13.78 -3.44 -14.04
CA GLU A 307 15.20 -3.08 -13.76
C GLU A 307 15.42 -2.42 -12.39
#